data_AF-A0A7C1IDR5-F1
#
_entry.id   AF-A0A7C1IDR5-F1
#
_cell.length_a   1.000
_cell.length_b   1.000
_cell.length_c   1.000
_cell.angle_alpha   90.00
_cell.angle_beta   90.00
_cell.angle_gamma   90.00
#
_symmetry.space_group_name_H-M   'P 1'
#
loop_
_entity.id
_entity.type
_entity.pdbx_description
1 polymer ?
#
loop_
_entity_poly.entity_id
_entity_poly.type
_entity_poly.pdbx_seq_one_letter_code
_entity_poly.pdbx_strand_id
1 'polypeptide(L)'
;MRKTNKVLTIRRVSVFLATFCLAAAGCRDNPQDKAAKEVHQQIQAALAAPDKAAARQQIQAALASHRPTGLAQDSAHLAAANLALDQGLSLRSELMLQTLPLRKAADAIASELKRSQGLLLEKERIGKMLTQQDEEIVELNALLTGAAEQPGLRTRLTEAQRKLNELTSQREALMQQKNDIQAIIDDSQARSETLLRQADLAKGDEKLSLQTQAYDLMLERTQDYVQVQAVENQIGILNDRLALTKLHVESLTDNIRQTTEKIEALQTDPNRQMLQEQLSDIDRMLSAHQEKIAAYAEAIHSSLDAYRQTARQAIELFEQAAEQYQKVRSADAVAAAIRQADSYAYAAMVYADQISFLRRITSRIAGIMDAVDEALVRGLPERLPLRMDGQPELFEAVIALYDKADQAYENAMERARRIPERGREAACNVLKNRILALYSKMHLADTIGQYDLAAQVQERLDQLKEQGQEFGSLFTHSEIARLVDQGLDYVPALPVNVELYFESIRQRLTEWKRLSEPEQQAAAVEQNLAEMEELVRTYGDEMARLLEPLKQEMEAAKARDFAAPAPAPGMAADPNSL
;
A
#
# COMPACT_ATOMS: atom_id res chain seq x y z
N MET A 1 20.66 21.86 28.27
CA MET A 1 20.02 21.97 29.61
C MET A 1 19.58 23.43 29.91
N ARG A 2 18.77 24.05 29.05
CA ARG A 2 18.12 25.37 29.24
C ARG A 2 16.87 25.47 28.34
N LYS A 3 15.84 24.64 28.57
CA LYS A 3 14.54 24.74 27.85
C LYS A 3 13.32 24.67 28.78
N THR A 4 13.51 24.45 30.08
CA THR A 4 12.44 24.38 31.09
C THR A 4 12.05 25.73 31.71
N ASN A 5 12.75 26.84 31.38
CA ASN A 5 12.51 28.14 32.04
C ASN A 5 11.37 28.98 31.45
N LYS A 6 10.85 28.69 30.24
CA LYS A 6 9.76 29.49 29.61
C LYS A 6 8.35 29.16 30.15
N VAL A 7 8.11 27.89 30.52
CA VAL A 7 6.83 27.46 31.12
C VAL A 7 6.69 27.97 32.57
N LEU A 8 7.81 28.08 33.29
CA LEU A 8 7.87 28.64 34.64
C LEU A 8 7.68 30.17 34.68
N THR A 9 8.04 30.89 33.63
CA THR A 9 7.86 32.36 33.57
C THR A 9 6.40 32.74 33.38
N ILE A 10 5.61 31.96 32.62
CA ILE A 10 4.18 32.21 32.40
C ILE A 10 3.37 31.92 33.68
N ARG A 11 3.66 30.81 34.38
CA ARG A 11 3.09 30.54 35.72
C ARG A 11 3.41 31.66 36.71
N ARG A 12 4.63 32.21 36.65
CA ARG A 12 5.04 33.35 37.50
C ARG A 12 4.32 34.63 37.12
N VAL A 13 4.12 34.95 35.84
CA VAL A 13 3.39 36.17 35.42
C VAL A 13 1.94 36.14 35.89
N SER A 14 1.25 35.00 35.77
CA SER A 14 -0.13 34.85 36.29
C SER A 14 -0.21 34.97 37.82
N VAL A 15 0.81 34.48 38.53
CA VAL A 15 0.91 34.58 40.00
C VAL A 15 1.30 35.99 40.44
N PHE A 16 2.19 36.68 39.72
CA PHE A 16 2.63 38.06 40.00
C PHE A 16 1.52 39.08 39.76
N LEU A 17 0.72 38.93 38.70
CA LEU A 17 -0.46 39.77 38.47
C LEU A 17 -1.52 39.56 39.58
N ALA A 18 -1.68 38.31 40.04
CA ALA A 18 -2.60 37.96 41.13
C ALA A 18 -2.13 38.49 42.50
N THR A 19 -0.82 38.57 42.76
CA THR A 19 -0.28 39.11 44.02
C THR A 19 -0.29 40.64 44.06
N PHE A 20 -0.09 41.31 42.92
CA PHE A 20 -0.11 42.78 42.86
C PHE A 20 -1.52 43.36 43.12
N CYS A 21 -2.57 42.64 42.72
CA CYS A 21 -3.96 43.03 43.02
C CYS A 21 -4.36 42.81 44.49
N LEU A 22 -3.74 41.86 45.18
CA LEU A 22 -3.96 41.62 46.62
C LEU A 22 -3.39 42.75 47.50
N ALA A 23 -2.36 43.46 47.04
CA ALA A 23 -1.70 44.52 47.82
C ALA A 23 -2.42 45.87 47.78
N ALA A 24 -3.35 46.09 46.84
CA ALA A 24 -4.07 47.36 46.68
C ALA A 24 -5.45 47.41 47.38
N ALA A 25 -5.93 46.30 47.96
CA ALA A 25 -7.28 46.20 48.52
C ALA A 25 -7.28 46.36 50.05
N GLY A 26 -7.07 47.58 50.52
CA GLY A 26 -7.33 47.98 51.91
C GLY A 26 -8.73 48.60 52.06
N CYS A 27 -9.59 47.89 52.81
CA CYS A 27 -10.83 48.35 53.50
C CYS A 27 -12.16 48.45 52.70
N ARG A 28 -13.12 47.58 53.13
CA ARG A 28 -14.52 47.33 52.68
C ARG A 28 -14.65 46.65 51.32
N ASP A 29 -14.65 45.31 51.33
CA ASP A 29 -14.90 44.47 50.14
C ASP A 29 -16.28 44.77 49.54
N ASN A 30 -16.29 45.50 48.42
CA ASN A 30 -17.44 45.63 47.54
C ASN A 30 -17.81 44.21 47.02
N PRO A 31 -19.10 43.86 46.83
CA PRO A 31 -19.52 42.57 46.25
C PRO A 31 -18.72 42.13 45.01
N GLN A 32 -18.22 43.07 44.21
CA GLN A 32 -17.35 42.80 43.05
C GLN A 32 -15.96 42.26 43.43
N ASP A 33 -15.34 42.79 44.49
CA ASP A 33 -14.03 42.32 44.96
C ASP A 33 -14.11 40.93 45.59
N LYS A 34 -15.23 40.65 46.27
CA LYS A 34 -15.52 39.31 46.80
C LYS A 34 -15.70 38.29 45.68
N ALA A 35 -16.50 38.62 44.66
CA ALA A 35 -16.67 37.78 43.47
C ALA A 35 -15.34 37.54 42.75
N ALA A 36 -14.50 38.57 42.63
CA ALA A 36 -13.17 38.44 42.04
C ALA A 36 -12.26 37.48 42.83
N LYS A 37 -12.20 37.60 44.16
CA LYS A 37 -11.41 36.71 45.03
C LYS A 37 -11.90 35.26 44.94
N GLU A 38 -13.21 35.04 44.98
CA GLU A 38 -13.82 33.70 44.90
C GLU A 38 -13.51 33.02 43.55
N VAL A 39 -13.62 33.75 42.44
CA VAL A 39 -13.28 33.24 41.10
C VAL A 39 -11.79 32.93 40.99
N HIS A 40 -10.90 33.78 41.52
CA HIS A 40 -9.46 33.50 41.49
C HIS A 40 -9.08 32.26 42.31
N GLN A 41 -9.69 32.07 43.47
CA GLN A 41 -9.49 30.85 44.26
C GLN A 41 -9.94 29.60 43.50
N GLN A 42 -11.10 29.66 42.82
CA GLN A 42 -11.60 28.55 42.03
C GLN A 42 -10.75 28.28 40.78
N ILE A 43 -10.21 29.32 40.12
CA ILE A 43 -9.22 29.15 39.04
C ILE A 43 -7.96 28.45 39.54
N GLN A 44 -7.39 28.89 40.66
CA GLN A 44 -6.18 28.27 41.22
C GLN A 44 -6.40 26.81 41.60
N ALA A 45 -7.54 26.49 42.23
CA ALA A 45 -7.91 25.13 42.56
C ALA A 45 -8.10 24.27 41.30
N ALA A 46 -8.80 24.79 40.29
CA ALA A 46 -9.02 24.10 39.02
C ALA A 46 -7.70 23.83 38.27
N LEU A 47 -6.78 24.80 38.21
CA LEU A 47 -5.48 24.64 37.55
C LEU A 47 -4.52 23.68 38.27
N ALA A 48 -4.80 23.35 39.53
CA ALA A 48 -4.06 22.34 40.28
C ALA A 48 -4.63 20.92 40.08
N ALA A 49 -5.85 20.79 39.54
CA ALA A 49 -6.46 19.49 39.30
C ALA A 49 -5.84 18.78 38.08
N PRO A 50 -5.68 17.44 38.13
CA PRO A 50 -5.14 16.67 37.01
C PRO A 50 -6.11 16.59 35.83
N ASP A 51 -7.42 16.60 36.11
CA ASP A 51 -8.47 16.57 35.09
C ASP A 51 -8.75 17.98 34.55
N LYS A 52 -8.21 18.27 33.37
CA LYS A 52 -8.38 19.54 32.67
C LYS A 52 -9.84 19.81 32.26
N ALA A 53 -10.68 18.78 32.07
CA ALA A 53 -12.08 18.95 31.67
C ALA A 53 -12.92 19.36 32.89
N ALA A 54 -12.73 18.67 34.02
CA ALA A 54 -13.33 19.06 35.29
C ALA A 54 -12.88 20.45 35.73
N ALA A 55 -11.57 20.76 35.59
CA ALA A 55 -11.03 22.09 35.87
C ALA A 55 -11.72 23.20 35.05
N ARG A 56 -11.95 22.95 33.76
CA ARG A 56 -12.65 23.89 32.88
C ARG A 56 -14.12 24.07 33.30
N GLN A 57 -14.83 23.00 33.60
CA GLN A 57 -16.21 23.07 34.09
C GLN A 57 -16.31 23.84 35.41
N GLN A 58 -15.36 23.64 36.32
CA GLN A 58 -15.28 24.37 37.58
C GLN A 58 -15.10 25.88 37.35
N ILE A 59 -14.22 26.28 36.41
CA ILE A 59 -14.03 27.70 36.05
C ILE A 59 -15.30 28.29 35.39
N GLN A 60 -15.98 27.52 34.54
CA GLN A 60 -17.24 27.96 33.93
C GLN A 60 -18.36 28.12 34.96
N ALA A 61 -18.45 27.20 35.92
CA ALA A 61 -19.37 27.31 37.05
C ALA A 61 -19.07 28.56 37.89
N ALA A 62 -17.79 28.83 38.18
CA ALA A 62 -17.33 30.03 38.89
C ALA A 62 -17.78 31.32 38.20
N LEU A 63 -17.62 31.38 36.87
CA LEU A 63 -18.06 32.50 36.05
C LEU A 63 -19.58 32.70 36.13
N ALA A 64 -20.35 31.62 36.10
CA ALA A 64 -21.81 31.68 36.15
C ALA A 64 -22.36 32.07 37.53
N SER A 65 -21.75 31.56 38.61
CA SER A 65 -22.21 31.76 39.99
C SER A 65 -21.83 33.13 40.54
N HIS A 66 -20.59 33.59 40.31
CA HIS A 66 -20.07 34.81 40.92
C HIS A 66 -20.14 36.02 39.98
N ARG A 67 -20.32 35.81 38.66
CA ARG A 67 -20.46 36.86 37.63
C ARG A 67 -19.41 37.99 37.80
N PRO A 68 -18.11 37.66 37.84
CA PRO A 68 -17.06 38.66 38.00
C PRO A 68 -17.06 39.62 36.81
N THR A 69 -16.55 40.83 37.01
CA THR A 69 -16.38 41.84 35.96
C THR A 69 -14.91 42.26 35.84
N GLY A 70 -14.52 42.79 34.69
CA GLY A 70 -13.17 43.31 34.47
C GLY A 70 -12.10 42.21 34.48
N LEU A 71 -10.95 42.46 35.12
CA LEU A 71 -9.79 41.56 35.06
C LEU A 71 -10.05 40.16 35.61
N ALA A 72 -10.95 40.00 36.59
CA ALA A 72 -11.30 38.69 37.14
C ALA A 72 -12.15 37.85 36.18
N GLN A 73 -12.94 38.50 35.34
CA GLN A 73 -13.68 37.83 34.27
C GLN A 73 -12.73 37.39 33.15
N ASP A 74 -11.83 38.29 32.75
CA ASP A 74 -10.82 38.03 31.74
C ASP A 74 -9.87 36.89 32.15
N SER A 75 -9.43 36.85 33.41
CA SER A 75 -8.54 35.80 33.91
C SER A 75 -9.21 34.43 33.91
N ALA A 76 -10.51 34.36 34.21
CA ALA A 76 -11.28 33.14 34.11
C ALA A 76 -11.44 32.65 32.67
N HIS A 77 -11.76 33.56 31.73
CA HIS A 77 -11.84 33.23 30.30
C HIS A 77 -10.49 32.77 29.75
N LEU A 78 -9.39 33.44 30.11
CA LEU A 78 -8.03 33.03 29.73
C LEU A 78 -7.66 31.65 30.28
N ALA A 79 -7.97 31.37 31.55
CA ALA A 79 -7.70 30.07 32.16
C ALA A 79 -8.50 28.95 31.49
N ALA A 80 -9.81 29.17 31.26
CA ALA A 80 -10.66 28.21 30.56
C ALA A 80 -10.20 27.96 29.12
N ALA A 81 -9.80 29.02 28.40
CA ALA A 81 -9.30 28.92 27.02
C ALA A 81 -7.98 28.14 26.95
N ASN A 82 -7.02 28.43 27.83
CA ASN A 82 -5.73 27.72 27.86
C ASN A 82 -5.92 26.23 28.17
N LEU A 83 -6.82 25.88 29.10
CA LEU A 83 -7.12 24.46 29.39
C LEU A 83 -7.69 23.74 28.18
N ALA A 84 -8.64 24.37 27.46
CA ALA A 84 -9.22 23.80 26.24
C ALA A 84 -8.18 23.67 25.12
N LEU A 85 -7.34 24.69 24.91
CA LEU A 85 -6.24 24.66 23.94
C LEU A 85 -5.26 23.52 24.26
N ASP A 86 -4.81 23.41 25.50
CA ASP A 86 -3.86 22.37 25.93
C ASP A 86 -4.45 20.96 25.81
N GLN A 87 -5.76 20.78 26.04
CA GLN A 87 -6.44 19.51 25.80
C GLN A 87 -6.52 19.19 24.29
N GLY A 88 -6.89 20.16 23.47
CA GLY A 88 -6.94 20.01 22.01
C GLY A 88 -5.58 19.64 21.42
N LEU A 89 -4.49 20.26 21.90
CA LEU A 89 -3.12 19.91 21.50
C LEU A 89 -2.73 18.48 21.91
N SER A 90 -3.16 18.01 23.09
CA SER A 90 -2.95 16.62 23.52
C SER A 90 -3.65 15.65 22.56
N LEU A 91 -4.95 15.86 22.30
CA LEU A 91 -5.72 15.01 21.40
C LEU A 91 -5.15 15.03 19.97
N ARG A 92 -4.73 16.20 19.48
CA ARG A 92 -4.06 16.31 18.17
C ARG A 92 -2.78 15.47 18.10
N SER A 93 -1.98 15.45 19.18
CA SER A 93 -0.77 14.62 19.22
C SER A 93 -1.10 13.11 19.25
N GLU A 94 -2.21 12.74 19.89
CA GLU A 94 -2.71 11.36 19.96
C GLU A 94 -3.24 10.87 18.61
N LEU A 95 -3.88 11.75 17.81
CA LEU A 95 -4.37 11.42 16.46
C LEU A 95 -3.27 10.81 15.59
N MET A 96 -2.05 11.35 15.64
CA MET A 96 -0.91 10.81 14.88
C MET A 96 -0.63 9.35 15.25
N LEU A 97 -0.70 9.00 16.53
CA LEU A 97 -0.51 7.63 17.02
C LEU A 97 -1.68 6.71 16.62
N GLN A 98 -2.90 7.24 16.60
CA GLN A 98 -4.09 6.50 16.17
C GLN A 98 -4.09 6.16 14.66
N THR A 99 -3.22 6.77 13.85
CA THR A 99 -3.04 6.34 12.45
C THR A 99 -2.30 5.00 12.31
N LEU A 100 -1.55 4.56 13.33
CA LEU A 100 -0.71 3.37 13.24
C LEU A 100 -1.51 2.05 13.13
N PRO A 101 -2.54 1.79 13.97
CA PRO A 101 -3.36 0.59 13.83
C PRO A 101 -4.03 0.48 12.45
N LEU A 102 -4.48 1.61 11.90
CA LEU A 102 -5.08 1.69 10.56
C LEU A 102 -4.11 1.29 9.46
N ARG A 103 -2.88 1.82 9.49
CA ARG A 103 -1.83 1.43 8.54
C ARG A 103 -1.49 -0.05 8.67
N LYS A 104 -1.37 -0.57 9.90
CA LYS A 104 -1.09 -1.99 10.15
C LYS A 104 -2.19 -2.90 9.63
N ALA A 105 -3.46 -2.55 9.80
CA ALA A 105 -4.57 -3.33 9.28
C ALA A 105 -4.61 -3.33 7.74
N ALA A 106 -4.36 -2.18 7.10
CA ALA A 106 -4.24 -2.10 5.65
C ALA A 106 -3.06 -2.96 5.11
N ASP A 107 -1.93 -2.94 5.81
CA ASP A 107 -0.78 -3.80 5.49
C ASP A 107 -1.08 -5.29 5.67
N ALA A 108 -1.86 -5.64 6.69
CA ALA A 108 -2.29 -7.01 6.92
C ALA A 108 -3.24 -7.49 5.80
N ILE A 109 -4.18 -6.66 5.36
CA ILE A 109 -5.04 -6.95 4.20
C ILE A 109 -4.19 -7.21 2.95
N ALA A 110 -3.21 -6.33 2.66
CA ALA A 110 -2.33 -6.51 1.52
C ALA A 110 -1.54 -7.83 1.57
N SER A 111 -1.03 -8.19 2.76
CA SER A 111 -0.30 -9.44 2.97
C SER A 111 -1.19 -10.66 2.76
N GLU A 112 -2.40 -10.66 3.30
CA GLU A 112 -3.33 -11.80 3.14
C GLU A 112 -3.83 -11.90 1.69
N LEU A 113 -4.13 -10.79 1.02
CA LEU A 113 -4.51 -10.80 -0.40
C LEU A 113 -3.38 -11.35 -1.28
N LYS A 114 -2.12 -10.96 -1.03
CA LYS A 114 -0.96 -11.50 -1.76
C LYS A 114 -0.79 -13.00 -1.56
N ARG A 115 -1.01 -13.50 -0.33
CA ARG A 115 -0.98 -14.96 -0.05
C ARG A 115 -2.11 -15.68 -0.78
N SER A 116 -3.32 -15.14 -0.74
CA SER A 116 -4.48 -15.67 -1.46
C SER A 116 -4.26 -15.69 -2.99
N GLN A 117 -3.60 -14.67 -3.55
CA GLN A 117 -3.25 -14.65 -4.97
C GLN A 117 -2.31 -15.81 -5.33
N GLY A 118 -1.30 -16.08 -4.50
CA GLY A 118 -0.42 -17.24 -4.69
C GLY A 118 -1.18 -18.56 -4.68
N LEU A 119 -2.11 -18.70 -3.74
CA LEU A 119 -2.98 -19.89 -3.64
C LEU A 119 -3.93 -20.03 -4.84
N LEU A 120 -4.49 -18.94 -5.37
CA LEU A 120 -5.32 -19.00 -6.58
C LEU A 120 -4.54 -19.45 -7.81
N LEU A 121 -3.31 -18.96 -7.99
CA LEU A 121 -2.45 -19.41 -9.08
C LEU A 121 -2.09 -20.89 -8.95
N GLU A 122 -1.85 -21.37 -7.73
CA GLU A 122 -1.60 -22.78 -7.46
C GLU A 122 -2.86 -23.62 -7.71
N LYS A 123 -4.04 -23.14 -7.29
CA LYS A 123 -5.34 -23.75 -7.57
C LYS A 123 -5.58 -23.90 -9.07
N GLU A 124 -5.33 -22.84 -9.85
CA GLU A 124 -5.47 -22.86 -11.31
C GLU A 124 -4.50 -23.87 -11.95
N ARG A 125 -3.24 -23.88 -11.49
CA ARG A 125 -2.22 -24.82 -11.97
C ARG A 125 -2.62 -26.27 -11.71
N ILE A 126 -3.05 -26.60 -10.50
CA ILE A 126 -3.50 -27.95 -10.14
C ILE A 126 -4.76 -28.32 -10.93
N GLY A 127 -5.71 -27.39 -11.05
CA GLY A 127 -6.92 -27.57 -11.85
C GLY A 127 -6.59 -27.97 -13.29
N LYS A 128 -5.65 -27.27 -13.95
CA LYS A 128 -5.18 -27.62 -15.30
C LYS A 128 -4.57 -29.01 -15.39
N MET A 129 -3.77 -29.44 -14.40
CA MET A 129 -3.20 -30.79 -14.39
C MET A 129 -4.28 -31.88 -14.30
N LEU A 130 -5.29 -31.69 -13.44
CA LEU A 130 -6.40 -32.62 -13.31
C LEU A 130 -7.24 -32.67 -14.60
N THR A 131 -7.53 -31.52 -15.21
CA THR A 131 -8.25 -31.46 -16.49
C THR A 131 -7.48 -32.16 -17.60
N GLN A 132 -6.15 -32.01 -17.68
CA GLN A 132 -5.33 -32.74 -18.65
C GLN A 132 -5.40 -34.27 -18.46
N GLN A 133 -5.38 -34.75 -17.22
CA GLN A 133 -5.58 -36.18 -16.93
C GLN A 133 -6.98 -36.66 -17.33
N ASP A 134 -8.01 -35.84 -17.10
CA ASP A 134 -9.38 -36.16 -17.51
C ASP A 134 -9.53 -36.21 -19.04
N GLU A 135 -8.91 -35.28 -19.75
CA GLU A 135 -8.86 -35.28 -21.22
C GLU A 135 -8.17 -36.54 -21.76
N GLU A 136 -7.03 -36.93 -21.19
CA GLU A 136 -6.34 -38.17 -21.59
C GLU A 136 -7.21 -39.42 -21.35
N ILE A 137 -7.92 -39.49 -20.22
CA ILE A 137 -8.85 -40.59 -19.94
C ILE A 137 -9.99 -40.61 -20.97
N VAL A 138 -10.53 -39.45 -21.35
CA VAL A 138 -11.57 -39.35 -22.38
C VAL A 138 -11.05 -39.82 -23.74
N GLU A 139 -9.85 -39.41 -24.15
CA GLU A 139 -9.22 -39.83 -25.40
C GLU A 139 -8.96 -41.35 -25.44
N LEU A 140 -8.43 -41.92 -24.36
CA LEU A 140 -8.19 -43.37 -24.25
C LEU A 140 -9.50 -44.16 -24.27
N ASN A 141 -10.56 -43.65 -23.64
CA ASN A 141 -11.88 -44.26 -23.73
C ASN A 141 -12.44 -44.20 -25.16
N ALA A 142 -12.28 -43.07 -25.86
CA ALA A 142 -12.68 -42.94 -27.26
C ALA A 142 -11.90 -43.91 -28.18
N LEU A 143 -10.64 -44.21 -27.89
CA LEU A 143 -9.86 -45.23 -28.60
C LEU A 143 -10.46 -46.64 -28.42
N LEU A 144 -10.95 -46.96 -27.22
CA LEU A 144 -11.57 -48.26 -26.92
C LEU A 144 -12.95 -48.43 -27.56
N THR A 145 -13.82 -47.43 -27.43
CA THR A 145 -15.24 -47.50 -27.83
C THR A 145 -15.49 -47.00 -29.25
N GLY A 146 -14.64 -46.11 -29.75
CA GLY A 146 -14.74 -45.49 -31.07
C GLY A 146 -15.28 -44.06 -31.00
N ALA A 147 -14.93 -43.29 -32.03
CA ALA A 147 -15.48 -41.96 -32.29
C ALA A 147 -16.46 -42.01 -33.47
N ALA A 148 -17.18 -40.91 -33.73
CA ALA A 148 -18.22 -40.85 -34.76
C ALA A 148 -17.77 -41.32 -36.16
N GLU A 149 -16.47 -41.23 -36.48
CA GLU A 149 -15.93 -41.55 -37.80
C GLU A 149 -15.04 -42.80 -37.83
N GLN A 150 -14.69 -43.40 -36.68
CA GLN A 150 -13.81 -44.58 -36.64
C GLN A 150 -14.25 -45.60 -35.59
N PRO A 151 -14.35 -46.89 -35.96
CA PRO A 151 -14.67 -47.95 -35.02
C PRO A 151 -13.52 -48.09 -34.00
N GLY A 152 -13.89 -48.19 -32.72
CA GLY A 152 -12.95 -48.38 -31.62
C GLY A 152 -12.30 -49.77 -31.64
N LEU A 153 -11.25 -49.94 -30.83
CA LEU A 153 -10.52 -51.20 -30.75
C LEU A 153 -11.43 -52.39 -30.43
N ARG A 154 -12.43 -52.22 -29.56
CA ARG A 154 -13.37 -53.29 -29.20
C ARG A 154 -14.19 -53.78 -30.40
N THR A 155 -14.71 -52.85 -31.21
CA THR A 155 -15.45 -53.18 -32.43
C THR A 155 -14.56 -53.87 -33.44
N ARG A 156 -13.33 -53.36 -33.66
CA ARG A 156 -12.34 -53.99 -34.56
C ARG A 156 -11.98 -55.41 -34.11
N LEU A 157 -11.85 -55.65 -32.81
CA LEU A 157 -11.61 -56.98 -32.26
C LEU A 157 -12.77 -57.93 -32.58
N THR A 158 -14.02 -57.48 -32.36
CA THR A 158 -15.21 -58.28 -32.68
C THR A 158 -15.28 -58.62 -34.17
N GLU A 159 -14.97 -57.67 -35.05
CA GLU A 159 -14.91 -57.91 -36.50
C GLU A 159 -13.82 -58.90 -36.89
N ALA A 160 -12.62 -58.77 -36.31
CA ALA A 160 -11.50 -59.66 -36.55
C ALA A 160 -11.77 -61.08 -36.05
N GLN A 161 -12.41 -61.23 -34.88
CA GLN A 161 -12.84 -62.52 -34.34
C GLN A 161 -13.90 -63.19 -35.21
N ARG A 162 -14.87 -62.42 -35.72
CA ARG A 162 -15.85 -62.93 -36.68
C ARG A 162 -15.17 -63.47 -37.93
N LYS A 163 -14.23 -62.70 -38.50
CA LYS A 163 -13.46 -63.10 -39.69
C LYS A 163 -12.60 -64.34 -39.43
N LEU A 164 -12.01 -64.44 -38.24
CA LEU A 164 -11.24 -65.62 -37.82
C LEU A 164 -12.13 -66.87 -37.79
N ASN A 165 -13.34 -66.77 -37.24
CA ASN A 165 -14.31 -67.86 -37.20
C ASN A 165 -14.75 -68.26 -38.62
N GLU A 166 -15.07 -67.29 -39.48
CA GLU A 166 -15.44 -67.54 -40.88
C GLU A 166 -14.32 -68.27 -41.64
N LEU A 167 -13.06 -67.82 -41.53
CA LEU A 167 -11.91 -68.46 -42.15
C LEU A 167 -11.67 -69.88 -41.59
N THR A 168 -11.92 -70.09 -40.30
CA THR A 168 -11.76 -71.40 -39.65
C THR A 168 -12.80 -72.39 -40.18
N SER A 169 -14.06 -71.97 -40.27
CA SER A 169 -15.14 -72.78 -40.85
C SER A 169 -14.91 -73.07 -42.35
N GLN A 170 -14.42 -72.11 -43.13
CA GLN A 170 -14.07 -72.34 -44.54
C GLN A 170 -12.95 -73.38 -44.70
N ARG A 171 -11.91 -73.30 -43.85
CA ARG A 171 -10.82 -74.28 -43.83
C ARG A 171 -11.35 -75.68 -43.47
N GLU A 172 -12.24 -75.79 -42.49
CA GLU A 172 -12.84 -77.07 -42.10
C GLU A 172 -13.69 -77.68 -43.22
N ALA A 173 -14.48 -76.87 -43.92
CA ALA A 173 -15.24 -77.32 -45.08
C ALA A 173 -14.33 -77.84 -46.21
N LEU A 174 -13.23 -77.14 -46.50
CA LEU A 174 -12.26 -77.60 -47.51
C LEU A 174 -11.47 -78.84 -47.06
N MET A 175 -11.17 -78.97 -45.77
CA MET A 175 -10.58 -80.20 -45.22
C MET A 175 -11.52 -81.40 -45.37
N GLN A 176 -12.83 -81.19 -45.13
CA GLN A 176 -13.82 -82.24 -45.37
C GLN A 176 -13.90 -82.59 -46.85
N GLN A 177 -13.96 -81.59 -47.74
CA GLN A 177 -13.97 -81.81 -49.18
C GLN A 177 -12.71 -82.56 -49.65
N LYS A 178 -11.53 -82.22 -49.10
CA LYS A 178 -10.28 -82.95 -49.37
C LYS A 178 -10.40 -84.41 -48.98
N ASN A 179 -10.92 -84.70 -47.79
CA ASN A 179 -11.08 -86.07 -47.29
C ASN A 179 -12.08 -86.86 -48.15
N ASP A 180 -13.17 -86.23 -48.58
CA ASP A 180 -14.17 -86.86 -49.44
C ASP A 180 -13.59 -87.23 -50.81
N ILE A 181 -12.82 -86.32 -51.44
CA ILE A 181 -12.14 -86.61 -52.72
C ILE A 181 -11.04 -87.67 -52.53
N GLN A 182 -10.30 -87.64 -51.42
CA GLN A 182 -9.28 -88.65 -51.13
C GLN A 182 -9.91 -90.05 -50.98
N ALA A 183 -11.08 -90.16 -50.35
CA ALA A 183 -11.81 -91.41 -50.25
C ALA A 183 -12.25 -91.95 -51.63
N ILE A 184 -12.64 -91.07 -52.56
CA ILE A 184 -12.96 -91.44 -53.95
C ILE A 184 -11.72 -91.94 -54.69
N ILE A 185 -10.57 -91.29 -54.51
CA ILE A 185 -9.28 -91.70 -55.08
C ILE A 185 -8.90 -93.10 -54.57
N ASP A 186 -9.00 -93.32 -53.26
CA ASP A 186 -8.64 -94.58 -52.62
C ASP A 186 -9.56 -95.73 -53.07
N ASP A 187 -10.88 -95.49 -53.18
CA ASP A 187 -11.86 -96.46 -53.71
C ASP A 187 -11.62 -96.76 -55.20
N SER A 188 -11.39 -95.73 -56.02
CA SER A 188 -11.10 -95.88 -57.45
C SER A 188 -9.82 -96.67 -57.69
N GLN A 189 -8.79 -96.45 -56.85
CA GLN A 189 -7.57 -97.25 -56.87
C GLN A 189 -7.83 -98.72 -56.51
N ALA A 190 -8.55 -98.98 -55.42
CA ALA A 190 -8.88 -100.34 -55.01
C ALA A 190 -9.69 -101.09 -56.09
N ARG A 191 -10.64 -100.42 -56.75
CA ARG A 191 -11.43 -100.97 -57.87
C ARG A 191 -10.59 -101.21 -59.11
N SER A 192 -9.75 -100.26 -59.51
CA SER A 192 -8.82 -100.40 -60.63
C SER A 192 -7.87 -101.58 -60.43
N GLU A 193 -7.27 -101.73 -59.24
CA GLU A 193 -6.38 -102.85 -58.92
C GLU A 193 -7.10 -104.20 -58.93
N THR A 194 -8.38 -104.21 -58.53
CA THR A 194 -9.23 -105.41 -58.58
C THR A 194 -9.53 -105.79 -60.04
N LEU A 195 -9.90 -104.83 -60.88
CA LEU A 195 -10.14 -105.05 -62.31
C LEU A 195 -8.89 -105.50 -63.06
N LEU A 196 -7.72 -104.96 -62.73
CA LEU A 196 -6.44 -105.41 -63.29
C LEU A 196 -6.12 -106.86 -62.88
N ARG A 197 -6.31 -107.20 -61.60
CA ARG A 197 -6.16 -108.59 -61.11
C ARG A 197 -7.13 -109.55 -61.79
N GLN A 198 -8.37 -109.13 -62.05
CA GLN A 198 -9.35 -109.92 -62.80
C GLN A 198 -8.96 -110.05 -64.28
N ALA A 199 -8.48 -108.99 -64.91
CA ALA A 199 -8.01 -109.00 -66.29
C ALA A 199 -6.79 -109.92 -66.51
N ASP A 200 -5.90 -110.03 -65.52
CA ASP A 200 -4.75 -110.94 -65.57
C ASP A 200 -5.17 -112.43 -65.63
N LEU A 201 -6.37 -112.76 -65.14
CA LEU A 201 -6.93 -114.11 -65.14
C LEU A 201 -7.84 -114.40 -66.37
N ALA A 202 -8.25 -113.38 -67.12
CA ALA A 202 -9.13 -113.49 -68.29
C ALA A 202 -8.36 -113.67 -69.62
N LYS A 203 -9.06 -114.02 -70.72
CA LYS A 203 -8.46 -114.20 -72.07
C LYS A 203 -9.30 -113.51 -73.17
N GLY A 204 -8.65 -113.09 -74.25
CA GLY A 204 -9.32 -112.50 -75.43
C GLY A 204 -9.97 -111.14 -75.14
N ASP A 205 -11.15 -110.90 -75.70
CA ASP A 205 -11.86 -109.61 -75.63
C ASP A 205 -12.26 -109.20 -74.20
N GLU A 206 -12.53 -110.17 -73.32
CA GLU A 206 -12.88 -109.92 -71.91
C GLU A 206 -11.72 -109.30 -71.13
N LYS A 207 -10.48 -109.72 -71.40
CA LYS A 207 -9.26 -109.13 -70.82
C LYS A 207 -9.08 -107.67 -71.26
N LEU A 208 -9.28 -107.38 -72.54
CA LEU A 208 -9.13 -106.04 -73.09
C LEU A 208 -10.20 -105.08 -72.51
N SER A 209 -11.43 -105.56 -72.35
CA SER A 209 -12.53 -104.80 -71.73
C SER A 209 -12.23 -104.43 -70.27
N LEU A 210 -11.80 -105.40 -69.45
CA LEU A 210 -11.43 -105.17 -68.05
C LEU A 210 -10.21 -104.23 -67.91
N GLN A 211 -9.23 -104.34 -68.81
CA GLN A 211 -8.09 -103.41 -68.86
C GLN A 211 -8.53 -102.00 -69.23
N THR A 212 -9.43 -101.85 -70.21
CA THR A 212 -9.96 -100.54 -70.62
C THR A 212 -10.70 -99.88 -69.47
N GLN A 213 -11.59 -100.61 -68.79
CA GLN A 213 -12.32 -100.12 -67.62
C GLN A 213 -11.39 -99.74 -66.46
N ALA A 214 -10.30 -100.49 -66.23
CA ALA A 214 -9.31 -100.13 -65.24
C ALA A 214 -8.54 -98.85 -65.61
N TYR A 215 -8.14 -98.70 -66.89
CA TYR A 215 -7.46 -97.49 -67.35
C TYR A 215 -8.37 -96.25 -67.35
N ASP A 216 -9.65 -96.39 -67.67
CA ASP A 216 -10.63 -95.31 -67.58
C ASP A 216 -10.74 -94.80 -66.13
N LEU A 217 -10.82 -95.71 -65.14
CA LEU A 217 -10.77 -95.38 -63.71
C LEU A 217 -9.45 -94.70 -63.30
N MET A 218 -8.31 -95.14 -63.84
CA MET A 218 -7.02 -94.47 -63.57
C MET A 218 -6.95 -93.06 -64.18
N LEU A 219 -7.65 -92.83 -65.29
CA LEU A 219 -7.73 -91.53 -65.95
C LEU A 219 -8.63 -90.56 -65.17
N GLU A 220 -9.81 -91.01 -64.72
CA GLU A 220 -10.70 -90.28 -63.80
C GLU A 220 -9.96 -89.92 -62.50
N ARG A 221 -9.24 -90.88 -61.91
CA ARG A 221 -8.39 -90.66 -60.72
C ARG A 221 -7.35 -89.55 -60.92
N THR A 222 -6.81 -89.40 -62.13
CA THR A 222 -5.83 -88.34 -62.43
C THR A 222 -6.48 -86.96 -62.35
N GLN A 223 -7.74 -86.82 -62.74
CA GLN A 223 -8.50 -85.57 -62.57
C GLN A 223 -8.80 -85.29 -61.10
N ASP A 224 -9.11 -86.32 -60.31
CA ASP A 224 -9.36 -86.17 -58.88
C ASP A 224 -8.11 -85.73 -58.10
N TYR A 225 -6.91 -86.23 -58.45
CA TYR A 225 -5.64 -85.75 -57.87
C TYR A 225 -5.42 -84.25 -58.13
N VAL A 226 -5.76 -83.77 -59.32
CA VAL A 226 -5.68 -82.33 -59.64
C VAL A 226 -6.66 -81.52 -58.78
N GLN A 227 -7.86 -82.04 -58.52
CA GLN A 227 -8.82 -81.41 -57.63
C GLN A 227 -8.34 -81.38 -56.17
N VAL A 228 -7.79 -82.49 -55.65
CA VAL A 228 -7.17 -82.52 -54.31
C VAL A 228 -6.08 -81.47 -54.20
N GLN A 229 -5.18 -81.37 -55.18
CA GLN A 229 -4.09 -80.41 -55.14
C GLN A 229 -4.60 -78.96 -55.23
N ALA A 230 -5.67 -78.70 -55.97
CA ALA A 230 -6.33 -77.40 -55.98
C ALA A 230 -6.94 -77.04 -54.60
N VAL A 231 -7.58 -78.00 -53.93
CA VAL A 231 -8.10 -77.83 -52.56
C VAL A 231 -6.97 -77.63 -51.55
N GLU A 232 -5.86 -78.37 -51.66
CA GLU A 232 -4.67 -78.19 -50.81
C GLU A 232 -4.06 -76.79 -50.96
N ASN A 233 -3.96 -76.26 -52.18
CA ASN A 233 -3.50 -74.89 -52.42
C ASN A 233 -4.43 -73.86 -51.77
N GLN A 234 -5.76 -74.06 -51.84
CA GLN A 234 -6.74 -73.19 -51.19
C GLN A 234 -6.65 -73.26 -49.65
N ILE A 235 -6.44 -74.46 -49.10
CA ILE A 235 -6.18 -74.65 -47.67
C ILE A 235 -4.89 -73.92 -47.26
N GLY A 236 -3.82 -73.98 -48.07
CA GLY A 236 -2.59 -73.24 -47.84
C GLY A 236 -2.82 -71.73 -47.73
N ILE A 237 -3.52 -71.15 -48.71
CA ILE A 237 -3.88 -69.71 -48.71
C ILE A 237 -4.73 -69.34 -47.48
N LEU A 238 -5.67 -70.20 -47.08
CA LEU A 238 -6.49 -69.97 -45.89
C LEU A 238 -5.69 -70.07 -44.60
N ASN A 239 -4.72 -70.98 -44.51
CA ASN A 239 -3.84 -71.10 -43.34
C ASN A 239 -3.00 -69.83 -43.14
N ASP A 240 -2.47 -69.25 -44.22
CA ASP A 240 -1.74 -67.97 -44.15
C ASP A 240 -2.66 -66.82 -43.69
N ARG A 241 -3.88 -66.75 -44.23
CA ARG A 241 -4.89 -65.75 -43.81
C ARG A 241 -5.31 -65.95 -42.36
N LEU A 242 -5.45 -67.19 -41.91
CA LEU A 242 -5.74 -67.52 -40.51
C LEU A 242 -4.60 -67.08 -39.59
N ALA A 243 -3.34 -67.35 -39.96
CA ALA A 243 -2.19 -66.94 -39.17
C ALA A 243 -2.13 -65.41 -39.01
N LEU A 244 -2.30 -64.66 -40.11
CA LEU A 244 -2.35 -63.20 -40.08
C LEU A 244 -3.52 -62.66 -39.25
N THR A 245 -4.71 -63.26 -39.40
CA THR A 245 -5.90 -62.82 -38.65
C THR A 245 -5.77 -63.14 -37.16
N LYS A 246 -5.18 -64.28 -36.77
CA LYS A 246 -4.87 -64.61 -35.37
C LYS A 246 -3.92 -63.59 -34.76
N LEU A 247 -2.81 -63.29 -35.44
CA LEU A 247 -1.86 -62.29 -34.98
C LEU A 247 -2.53 -60.91 -34.80
N HIS A 248 -3.45 -60.54 -35.71
CA HIS A 248 -4.20 -59.30 -35.59
C HIS A 248 -5.15 -59.29 -34.38
N VAL A 249 -5.86 -60.39 -34.12
CA VAL A 249 -6.72 -60.56 -32.93
C VAL A 249 -5.91 -60.48 -31.64
N GLU A 250 -4.75 -61.14 -31.57
CA GLU A 250 -3.83 -61.08 -30.43
C GLU A 250 -3.35 -59.64 -30.20
N SER A 251 -2.88 -58.97 -31.25
CA SER A 251 -2.45 -57.56 -31.17
C SER A 251 -3.56 -56.62 -30.71
N LEU A 252 -4.79 -56.78 -31.21
CA LEU A 252 -5.94 -55.98 -30.77
C LEU A 252 -6.29 -56.25 -29.30
N THR A 253 -6.20 -57.51 -28.87
CA THR A 253 -6.45 -57.92 -27.48
C THR A 253 -5.42 -57.29 -26.55
N ASP A 254 -4.14 -57.34 -26.90
CA ASP A 254 -3.07 -56.71 -26.13
C ASP A 254 -3.21 -55.18 -26.09
N ASN A 255 -3.54 -54.54 -27.21
CA ASN A 255 -3.77 -53.09 -27.25
C ASN A 255 -4.96 -52.68 -26.37
N ILE A 256 -6.07 -53.45 -26.38
CA ILE A 256 -7.21 -53.20 -25.50
C ILE A 256 -6.81 -53.36 -24.04
N ARG A 257 -6.06 -54.41 -23.70
CA ARG A 257 -5.57 -54.65 -22.34
C ARG A 257 -4.68 -53.51 -21.86
N GLN A 258 -3.64 -53.15 -22.62
CA GLN A 258 -2.73 -52.06 -22.29
C GLN A 258 -3.45 -50.71 -22.16
N THR A 259 -4.41 -50.41 -23.05
CA THR A 259 -5.21 -49.18 -22.98
C THR A 259 -6.09 -49.16 -21.72
N THR A 260 -6.71 -50.29 -21.38
CA THR A 260 -7.55 -50.42 -20.19
C THR A 260 -6.72 -50.28 -18.90
N GLU A 261 -5.56 -50.94 -18.84
CA GLU A 261 -4.61 -50.82 -17.72
C GLU A 261 -4.13 -49.38 -17.56
N LYS A 262 -3.88 -48.66 -18.67
CA LYS A 262 -3.49 -47.24 -18.62
C LYS A 262 -4.60 -46.34 -18.09
N ILE A 263 -5.86 -46.55 -18.51
CA ILE A 263 -7.01 -45.81 -17.98
C ILE A 263 -7.15 -46.05 -16.48
N GLU A 264 -7.08 -47.30 -16.04
CA GLU A 264 -7.19 -47.65 -14.62
C GLU A 264 -6.05 -47.04 -13.80
N ALA A 265 -4.81 -47.07 -14.32
CA ALA A 265 -3.66 -46.45 -13.69
C ALA A 265 -3.81 -44.92 -13.55
N LEU A 266 -4.36 -44.23 -14.55
CA LEU A 266 -4.63 -42.79 -14.48
C LEU A 266 -5.78 -42.46 -13.52
N GLN A 267 -6.81 -43.29 -13.45
CA GLN A 267 -7.95 -43.10 -12.54
C GLN A 267 -7.58 -43.35 -11.07
N THR A 268 -6.68 -44.29 -10.82
CA THR A 268 -6.25 -44.70 -9.48
C THR A 268 -4.91 -44.10 -9.06
N ASP A 269 -4.34 -43.20 -9.88
CA ASP A 269 -3.06 -42.53 -9.60
C ASP A 269 -3.11 -41.83 -8.23
N PRO A 270 -2.27 -42.23 -7.24
CA PRO A 270 -2.19 -41.56 -5.96
C PRO A 270 -1.89 -40.06 -6.09
N ASN A 271 -1.17 -39.63 -7.13
CA ASN A 271 -0.92 -38.21 -7.37
C ASN A 271 -2.21 -37.45 -7.68
N ARG A 272 -3.16 -38.07 -8.41
CA ARG A 272 -4.45 -37.47 -8.71
C ARG A 272 -5.26 -37.23 -7.43
N GLN A 273 -5.28 -38.22 -6.53
CA GLN A 273 -5.93 -38.07 -5.21
C GLN A 273 -5.27 -36.96 -4.39
N MET A 274 -3.94 -36.94 -4.34
CA MET A 274 -3.18 -35.89 -3.65
C MET A 274 -3.46 -34.50 -4.21
N LEU A 275 -3.55 -34.34 -5.54
CA LEU A 275 -3.89 -33.06 -6.19
C LEU A 275 -5.32 -32.61 -5.82
N GLN A 276 -6.27 -33.52 -5.72
CA GLN A 276 -7.64 -33.22 -5.27
C GLN A 276 -7.69 -32.81 -3.80
N GLU A 277 -6.92 -33.48 -2.93
CA GLU A 277 -6.77 -33.09 -1.53
C GLU A 277 -6.14 -31.71 -1.41
N GLN A 278 -5.09 -31.42 -2.19
CA GLN A 278 -4.46 -30.10 -2.26
C GLN A 278 -5.44 -29.01 -2.70
N LEU A 279 -6.32 -29.26 -3.67
CA LEU A 279 -7.38 -28.31 -4.03
C LEU A 279 -8.32 -28.02 -2.85
N SER A 280 -8.74 -29.06 -2.11
CA SER A 280 -9.58 -28.89 -0.92
C SER A 280 -8.88 -28.09 0.17
N ASP A 281 -7.58 -28.34 0.39
CA ASP A 281 -6.78 -27.62 1.37
C ASP A 281 -6.59 -26.15 0.96
N ILE A 282 -6.31 -25.89 -0.32
CA ILE A 282 -6.22 -24.52 -0.86
C ILE A 282 -7.55 -23.78 -0.66
N ASP A 283 -8.70 -24.40 -0.92
CA ASP A 283 -10.01 -23.78 -0.71
C ASP A 283 -10.28 -23.45 0.77
N ARG A 284 -9.85 -24.32 1.69
CA ARG A 284 -9.90 -24.05 3.12
C ARG A 284 -8.99 -22.88 3.51
N MET A 285 -7.77 -22.82 2.97
CA MET A 285 -6.83 -21.72 3.22
C MET A 285 -7.33 -20.38 2.67
N LEU A 286 -7.90 -20.37 1.45
CA LEU A 286 -8.50 -19.19 0.84
C LEU A 286 -9.66 -18.66 1.69
N SER A 287 -10.53 -19.54 2.16
CA SER A 287 -11.64 -19.18 3.06
C SER A 287 -11.13 -18.57 4.38
N ALA A 288 -10.11 -19.18 4.99
CA ALA A 288 -9.50 -18.65 6.22
C ALA A 288 -8.81 -17.29 6.01
N HIS A 289 -8.19 -17.05 4.85
CA HIS A 289 -7.65 -15.73 4.51
C HIS A 289 -8.75 -14.69 4.30
N GLN A 290 -9.87 -15.05 3.67
CA GLN A 290 -11.04 -14.16 3.52
C GLN A 290 -11.63 -13.75 4.87
N GLU A 291 -11.73 -14.66 5.83
CA GLU A 291 -12.17 -14.34 7.19
C GLU A 291 -11.22 -13.36 7.90
N LYS A 292 -9.89 -13.54 7.76
CA LYS A 292 -8.90 -12.61 8.31
C LYS A 292 -8.99 -11.24 7.66
N ILE A 293 -9.13 -11.18 6.34
CA ILE A 293 -9.33 -9.92 5.59
C ILE A 293 -10.57 -9.21 6.10
N ALA A 294 -11.68 -9.93 6.34
CA ALA A 294 -12.89 -9.36 6.90
C ALA A 294 -12.68 -8.79 8.31
N ALA A 295 -11.95 -9.51 9.18
CA ALA A 295 -11.61 -9.02 10.52
C ALA A 295 -10.74 -7.76 10.47
N TYR A 296 -9.78 -7.68 9.55
CA TYR A 296 -8.97 -6.47 9.36
C TYR A 296 -9.79 -5.30 8.81
N ALA A 297 -10.76 -5.56 7.93
CA ALA A 297 -11.68 -4.54 7.44
C ALA A 297 -12.53 -3.94 8.57
N GLU A 298 -13.05 -4.78 9.46
CA GLU A 298 -13.77 -4.33 10.66
C GLU A 298 -12.87 -3.52 11.61
N ALA A 299 -11.61 -3.96 11.79
CA ALA A 299 -10.64 -3.22 12.59
C ALA A 299 -10.33 -1.84 11.99
N ILE A 300 -10.28 -1.72 10.65
CA ILE A 300 -10.17 -0.43 9.96
C ILE A 300 -11.38 0.44 10.24
N HIS A 301 -12.59 -0.11 10.14
CA HIS A 301 -13.84 0.61 10.41
C HIS A 301 -13.85 1.21 11.83
N SER A 302 -13.67 0.36 12.84
CA SER A 302 -13.65 0.77 14.25
C SER A 302 -12.56 1.81 14.55
N SER A 303 -11.35 1.60 14.02
CA SER A 303 -10.23 2.53 14.24
C SER A 303 -10.44 3.87 13.54
N LEU A 304 -11.10 3.89 12.38
CA LEU A 304 -11.43 5.13 11.67
C LEU A 304 -12.50 5.94 12.41
N ASP A 305 -13.50 5.27 12.98
CA ASP A 305 -14.53 5.96 13.77
C ASP A 305 -13.95 6.56 15.06
N ALA A 306 -13.08 5.82 15.75
CA ALA A 306 -12.36 6.34 16.90
C ALA A 306 -11.46 7.54 16.55
N TYR A 307 -10.77 7.48 15.40
CA TYR A 307 -9.97 8.59 14.89
C TYR A 307 -10.83 9.83 14.59
N ARG A 308 -11.96 9.65 13.88
CA ARG A 308 -12.91 10.72 13.55
C ARG A 308 -13.50 11.36 14.81
N GLN A 309 -13.84 10.55 15.82
CA GLN A 309 -14.36 11.04 17.09
C GLN A 309 -13.33 11.87 17.84
N THR A 310 -12.09 11.38 17.94
CA THR A 310 -10.97 12.11 18.57
C THR A 310 -10.70 13.43 17.84
N ALA A 311 -10.73 13.43 16.51
CA ALA A 311 -10.54 14.63 15.70
C ALA A 311 -11.62 15.67 15.97
N ARG A 312 -12.89 15.25 15.95
CA ARG A 312 -14.03 16.10 16.27
C ARG A 312 -13.93 16.70 17.67
N GLN A 313 -13.55 15.91 18.68
CA GLN A 313 -13.35 16.40 20.04
C GLN A 313 -12.23 17.46 20.11
N ALA A 314 -11.11 17.25 19.40
CA ALA A 314 -10.03 18.22 19.33
C ALA A 314 -10.48 19.53 18.68
N ILE A 315 -11.23 19.46 17.58
CA ILE A 315 -11.82 20.62 16.89
C ILE A 315 -12.74 21.39 17.83
N GLU A 316 -13.69 20.71 18.48
CA GLU A 316 -14.64 21.33 19.41
C GLU A 316 -13.90 22.04 20.57
N LEU A 317 -12.82 21.46 21.08
CA LEU A 317 -11.99 22.09 22.12
C LEU A 317 -11.26 23.34 21.60
N PHE A 318 -10.76 23.33 20.37
CA PHE A 318 -10.13 24.49 19.78
C PHE A 318 -11.14 25.61 19.50
N GLU A 319 -12.33 25.31 18.99
CA GLU A 319 -13.39 26.31 18.81
C GLU A 319 -13.84 26.90 20.15
N GLN A 320 -14.00 26.06 21.17
CA GLN A 320 -14.30 26.51 22.54
C GLN A 320 -13.18 27.41 23.09
N ALA A 321 -11.91 27.08 22.84
CA ALA A 321 -10.79 27.94 23.23
C ALA A 321 -10.86 29.30 22.53
N ALA A 322 -11.11 29.33 21.22
CA ALA A 322 -11.26 30.55 20.44
C ALA A 322 -12.39 31.44 20.98
N GLU A 323 -13.57 30.87 21.26
CA GLU A 323 -14.70 31.60 21.86
C GLU A 323 -14.37 32.20 23.22
N GLN A 324 -13.60 31.50 24.05
CA GLN A 324 -13.20 32.00 25.36
C GLN A 324 -12.15 33.10 25.25
N TYR A 325 -11.16 32.97 24.35
CA TYR A 325 -10.21 34.04 24.08
C TYR A 325 -10.88 35.31 23.53
N GLN A 326 -11.91 35.15 22.68
CA GLN A 326 -12.68 36.28 22.15
C GLN A 326 -13.38 37.09 23.25
N LYS A 327 -13.75 36.46 24.37
CA LYS A 327 -14.45 37.11 25.50
C LYS A 327 -13.53 37.97 26.37
N VAL A 328 -12.21 37.89 26.20
CA VAL A 328 -11.22 38.67 26.94
C VAL A 328 -11.19 40.12 26.42
N ARG A 329 -11.50 41.10 27.26
CA ARG A 329 -11.70 42.50 26.85
C ARG A 329 -10.61 43.48 27.28
N SER A 330 -9.67 43.07 28.12
CA SER A 330 -8.57 43.92 28.60
C SER A 330 -7.77 44.54 27.45
N ALA A 331 -7.38 45.81 27.65
CA ALA A 331 -6.72 46.64 26.64
C ALA A 331 -5.40 46.06 26.09
N ASP A 332 -4.78 45.13 26.83
CA ASP A 332 -3.49 44.50 26.50
C ASP A 332 -3.63 43.05 25.97
N ALA A 333 -4.84 42.59 25.63
CA ALA A 333 -5.09 41.20 25.27
C ALA A 333 -4.63 40.80 23.85
N VAL A 334 -3.50 41.33 23.36
CA VAL A 334 -2.84 40.88 22.11
C VAL A 334 -2.57 39.39 22.17
N ALA A 335 -2.09 38.89 23.32
CA ALA A 335 -1.86 37.46 23.51
C ALA A 335 -3.15 36.63 23.37
N ALA A 336 -4.29 37.12 23.87
CA ALA A 336 -5.57 36.42 23.71
C ALA A 336 -6.03 36.43 22.25
N ALA A 337 -5.88 37.55 21.54
CA ALA A 337 -6.23 37.65 20.12
C ALA A 337 -5.37 36.71 19.24
N ILE A 338 -4.05 36.63 19.52
CA ILE A 338 -3.16 35.67 18.85
C ILE A 338 -3.64 34.24 19.13
N ARG A 339 -3.93 33.91 20.39
CA ARG A 339 -4.38 32.57 20.76
C ARG A 339 -5.75 32.20 20.20
N GLN A 340 -6.65 33.17 20.04
CA GLN A 340 -7.92 32.96 19.33
C GLN A 340 -7.64 32.53 17.88
N ALA A 341 -6.73 33.21 17.19
CA ALA A 341 -6.36 32.88 15.83
C ALA A 341 -5.63 31.52 15.72
N ASP A 342 -4.69 31.25 16.63
CA ASP A 342 -4.01 29.94 16.75
C ASP A 342 -5.05 28.82 16.94
N SER A 343 -6.06 29.03 17.78
CA SER A 343 -7.14 28.06 18.03
C SER A 343 -7.92 27.73 16.76
N TYR A 344 -8.37 28.74 15.99
CA TYR A 344 -9.04 28.46 14.71
C TYR A 344 -8.11 27.78 13.70
N ALA A 345 -6.85 28.20 13.63
CA ALA A 345 -5.86 27.57 12.76
C ALA A 345 -5.62 26.10 13.14
N TYR A 346 -5.53 25.77 14.43
CA TYR A 346 -5.38 24.40 14.90
C TYR A 346 -6.62 23.55 14.64
N ALA A 347 -7.83 24.09 14.80
CA ALA A 347 -9.07 23.41 14.42
C ALA A 347 -9.07 23.06 12.92
N ALA A 348 -8.72 24.04 12.07
CA ALA A 348 -8.61 23.83 10.62
C ALA A 348 -7.54 22.80 10.26
N MET A 349 -6.37 22.84 10.92
CA MET A 349 -5.29 21.86 10.72
C MET A 349 -5.71 20.45 11.10
N VAL A 350 -6.45 20.24 12.20
CA VAL A 350 -6.94 18.90 12.57
C VAL A 350 -7.86 18.33 11.49
N TYR A 351 -8.79 19.14 10.96
CA TYR A 351 -9.61 18.71 9.84
C TYR A 351 -8.78 18.43 8.59
N ALA A 352 -7.82 19.28 8.26
CA ALA A 352 -6.94 19.11 7.09
C ALA A 352 -6.10 17.82 7.19
N ASP A 353 -5.55 17.55 8.39
CA ASP A 353 -4.81 16.33 8.72
C ASP A 353 -5.72 15.11 8.55
N GLN A 354 -6.97 15.18 9.02
CA GLN A 354 -7.98 14.14 8.85
C GLN A 354 -8.30 13.87 7.38
N ILE A 355 -8.61 14.91 6.58
CA ILE A 355 -8.91 14.77 5.14
C ILE A 355 -7.72 14.12 4.42
N SER A 356 -6.51 14.63 4.68
CA SER A 356 -5.29 14.14 4.06
C SER A 356 -5.01 12.69 4.42
N PHE A 357 -5.18 12.32 5.69
CA PHE A 357 -4.99 10.96 6.16
C PHE A 357 -6.00 9.99 5.56
N LEU A 358 -7.30 10.35 5.60
CA LEU A 358 -8.37 9.53 5.04
C LEU A 358 -8.18 9.30 3.54
N ARG A 359 -7.78 10.34 2.79
CA ARG A 359 -7.47 10.19 1.37
C ARG A 359 -6.31 9.22 1.16
N ARG A 360 -5.21 9.37 1.89
CA ARG A 360 -4.03 8.50 1.74
C ARG A 360 -4.36 7.03 2.05
N ILE A 361 -5.10 6.76 3.13
CA ILE A 361 -5.44 5.38 3.49
C ILE A 361 -6.43 4.78 2.49
N THR A 362 -7.43 5.53 2.05
CA THR A 362 -8.38 5.10 1.03
C THR A 362 -7.69 4.80 -0.29
N SER A 363 -6.86 5.72 -0.82
CA SER A 363 -6.12 5.49 -2.06
C SER A 363 -5.17 4.30 -1.96
N ARG A 364 -4.55 4.09 -0.79
CA ARG A 364 -3.68 2.93 -0.56
C ARG A 364 -4.47 1.62 -0.62
N ILE A 365 -5.61 1.54 0.06
CA ILE A 365 -6.44 0.33 0.05
C ILE A 365 -7.00 0.09 -1.36
N ALA A 366 -7.49 1.13 -2.04
CA ALA A 366 -7.93 1.03 -3.43
C ALA A 366 -6.81 0.46 -4.32
N GLY A 367 -5.59 1.00 -4.24
CA GLY A 367 -4.46 0.48 -5.00
C GLY A 367 -4.05 -0.96 -4.63
N ILE A 368 -4.26 -1.39 -3.37
CA ILE A 368 -4.06 -2.79 -2.98
C ILE A 368 -5.10 -3.69 -3.66
N MET A 369 -6.36 -3.26 -3.71
CA MET A 369 -7.44 -4.02 -4.32
C MET A 369 -7.30 -4.09 -5.85
N ASP A 370 -6.91 -3.00 -6.49
CA ASP A 370 -6.70 -2.92 -7.94
C ASP A 370 -5.53 -3.82 -8.42
N ALA A 371 -4.61 -4.17 -7.51
CA ALA A 371 -3.43 -4.97 -7.83
C ALA A 371 -3.64 -6.49 -7.70
N VAL A 372 -4.83 -6.94 -7.29
CA VAL A 372 -5.13 -8.36 -7.05
C VAL A 372 -6.36 -8.83 -7.82
N ASP A 373 -6.54 -10.14 -7.94
CA ASP A 373 -7.68 -10.73 -8.65
C ASP A 373 -9.03 -10.30 -8.05
N GLU A 374 -9.98 -9.90 -8.91
CA GLU A 374 -11.31 -9.41 -8.52
C GLU A 374 -12.05 -10.40 -7.61
N ALA A 375 -11.84 -11.72 -7.82
CA ALA A 375 -12.47 -12.76 -7.01
C ALA A 375 -12.04 -12.71 -5.53
N LEU A 376 -10.85 -12.18 -5.23
CA LEU A 376 -10.32 -12.08 -3.87
C LEU A 376 -10.82 -10.85 -3.11
N VAL A 377 -11.17 -9.79 -3.84
CA VAL A 377 -11.59 -8.50 -3.25
C VAL A 377 -13.10 -8.28 -3.30
N ARG A 378 -13.86 -9.22 -3.87
CA ARG A 378 -15.33 -9.16 -3.93
C ARG A 378 -15.93 -8.97 -2.52
N GLY A 379 -16.76 -7.94 -2.35
CA GLY A 379 -17.41 -7.64 -1.07
C GLY A 379 -16.54 -6.83 -0.08
N LEU A 380 -15.25 -6.65 -0.37
CA LEU A 380 -14.34 -5.85 0.45
C LEU A 380 -14.60 -4.34 0.33
N PRO A 381 -14.87 -3.76 -0.87
CA PRO A 381 -15.20 -2.34 -1.01
C PRO A 381 -16.42 -1.92 -0.18
N GLU A 382 -17.44 -2.78 -0.05
CA GLU A 382 -18.64 -2.51 0.73
C GLU A 382 -18.38 -2.55 2.24
N ARG A 383 -17.37 -3.31 2.68
CA ARG A 383 -16.97 -3.44 4.08
C ARG A 383 -16.02 -2.33 4.53
N LEU A 384 -15.30 -1.74 3.60
CA LEU A 384 -14.34 -0.68 3.91
C LEU A 384 -14.98 0.70 3.72
N PRO A 385 -14.74 1.65 4.65
CA PRO A 385 -15.26 3.01 4.53
C PRO A 385 -14.41 3.84 3.54
N LEU A 386 -14.32 3.37 2.29
CA LEU A 386 -13.48 3.96 1.22
C LEU A 386 -14.11 5.18 0.56
N ARG A 387 -15.37 5.49 0.86
CA ARG A 387 -16.02 6.68 0.31
C ARG A 387 -15.54 7.94 1.03
N MET A 388 -14.69 8.70 0.33
CA MET A 388 -14.45 10.12 0.59
C MET A 388 -15.50 11.00 -0.12
N ASP A 389 -16.21 10.42 -1.09
CA ASP A 389 -17.23 11.11 -1.88
C ASP A 389 -18.46 11.40 -1.00
N GLY A 390 -18.67 12.68 -0.70
CA GLY A 390 -19.87 13.13 0.00
C GLY A 390 -19.66 14.05 1.19
N GLN A 391 -18.49 14.67 1.37
CA GLN A 391 -18.29 15.66 2.44
C GLN A 391 -17.81 17.04 1.95
N PRO A 392 -18.45 17.66 0.93
CA PRO A 392 -18.18 19.06 0.58
C PRO A 392 -18.38 19.97 1.81
N GLU A 393 -19.32 19.65 2.68
CA GLU A 393 -19.58 20.31 3.95
C GLU A 393 -18.36 20.32 4.90
N LEU A 394 -17.56 19.24 4.92
CA LEU A 394 -16.33 19.24 5.73
C LEU A 394 -15.29 20.17 5.14
N PHE A 395 -15.11 20.15 3.81
CA PHE A 395 -14.17 21.04 3.16
C PHE A 395 -14.55 22.50 3.39
N GLU A 396 -15.81 22.86 3.20
CA GLU A 396 -16.34 24.19 3.51
C GLU A 396 -16.11 24.58 4.97
N ALA A 397 -16.32 23.67 5.91
CA ALA A 397 -16.04 23.90 7.33
C ALA A 397 -14.55 24.18 7.61
N VAL A 398 -13.63 23.46 6.96
CA VAL A 398 -12.19 23.71 7.08
C VAL A 398 -11.81 25.08 6.55
N ILE A 399 -12.31 25.42 5.36
CA ILE A 399 -12.04 26.72 4.74
C ILE A 399 -12.58 27.86 5.62
N ALA A 400 -13.80 27.71 6.14
CA ALA A 400 -14.38 28.68 7.06
C ALA A 400 -13.56 28.86 8.34
N LEU A 401 -12.95 27.79 8.88
CA LEU A 401 -12.06 27.90 10.03
C LEU A 401 -10.74 28.61 9.70
N TYR A 402 -10.15 28.34 8.53
CA TYR A 402 -8.99 29.11 8.08
C TYR A 402 -9.32 30.59 7.85
N ASP A 403 -10.49 30.91 7.32
CA ASP A 403 -10.91 32.31 7.12
C ASP A 403 -11.16 33.02 8.45
N LYS A 404 -11.76 32.34 9.43
CA LYS A 404 -11.86 32.84 10.81
C LYS A 404 -10.48 33.06 11.44
N ALA A 405 -9.53 32.14 11.21
CA ALA A 405 -8.16 32.30 11.68
C ALA A 405 -7.49 33.51 11.03
N ASP A 406 -7.63 33.69 9.73
CA ASP A 406 -7.06 34.81 8.98
C ASP A 406 -7.58 36.17 9.51
N GLN A 407 -8.89 36.29 9.69
CA GLN A 407 -9.52 37.47 10.28
C GLN A 407 -9.08 37.70 11.73
N ALA A 408 -8.95 36.64 12.53
CA ALA A 408 -8.48 36.75 13.91
C ALA A 408 -7.00 37.19 13.99
N TYR A 409 -6.14 36.70 13.09
CA TYR A 409 -4.75 37.16 12.99
C TYR A 409 -4.66 38.62 12.54
N GLU A 410 -5.50 39.06 11.61
CA GLU A 410 -5.56 40.46 11.19
C GLU A 410 -5.90 41.38 12.38
N ASN A 411 -6.95 41.02 13.13
CA ASN A 411 -7.32 41.72 14.36
C ASN A 411 -6.18 41.70 15.40
N ALA A 412 -5.49 40.57 15.58
CA ALA A 412 -4.36 40.46 16.49
C ALA A 412 -3.18 41.34 16.05
N MET A 413 -2.94 41.44 14.74
CA MET A 413 -1.87 42.25 14.15
C MET A 413 -2.14 43.75 14.35
N GLU A 414 -3.39 44.20 14.13
CA GLU A 414 -3.79 45.57 14.41
C GLU A 414 -3.59 45.94 15.88
N ARG A 415 -3.97 45.05 16.81
CA ARG A 415 -3.76 45.26 18.25
C ARG A 415 -2.28 45.29 18.60
N ALA A 416 -1.47 44.39 18.04
CA ALA A 416 -0.03 44.35 18.27
C ALA A 416 0.67 45.63 17.80
N ARG A 417 0.30 46.17 16.64
CA ARG A 417 0.85 47.43 16.09
C ARG A 417 0.56 48.65 16.96
N ARG A 418 -0.48 48.63 17.79
CA ARG A 418 -0.83 49.73 18.71
C ARG A 418 0.07 49.80 19.96
N ILE A 419 0.92 48.80 20.21
CA ILE A 419 1.81 48.75 21.37
C ILE A 419 3.16 49.44 21.02
N PRO A 420 3.53 50.55 21.69
CA PRO A 420 4.82 51.23 21.45
C PRO A 420 6.02 50.33 21.80
N GLU A 421 7.08 50.40 20.99
CA GLU A 421 8.38 49.68 21.07
C GLU A 421 8.34 48.14 21.05
N ARG A 422 7.43 47.48 21.79
CA ARG A 422 7.30 46.01 21.84
C ARG A 422 6.31 45.43 20.82
N GLY A 423 5.47 46.28 20.20
CA GLY A 423 4.46 45.86 19.24
C GLY A 423 5.00 45.34 17.91
N ARG A 424 6.19 45.78 17.50
CA ARG A 424 6.80 45.42 16.22
C ARG A 424 7.13 43.91 16.13
N GLU A 425 7.81 43.36 17.14
CA GLU A 425 8.12 41.93 17.18
C GLU A 425 6.85 41.07 17.28
N ALA A 426 5.89 41.50 18.12
CA ALA A 426 4.61 40.82 18.25
C ALA A 426 3.86 40.80 16.92
N ALA A 427 3.75 41.94 16.23
CA ALA A 427 3.09 42.05 14.92
C ALA A 427 3.79 41.20 13.84
N CYS A 428 5.12 41.17 13.83
CA CYS A 428 5.88 40.30 12.93
C CYS A 428 5.61 38.81 13.20
N ASN A 429 5.53 38.40 14.48
CA ASN A 429 5.19 37.03 14.83
C ASN A 429 3.74 36.67 14.46
N VAL A 430 2.79 37.60 14.64
CA VAL A 430 1.41 37.42 14.17
C VAL A 430 1.38 37.21 12.66
N LEU A 431 2.10 38.03 11.89
CA LEU A 431 2.19 37.90 10.44
C LEU A 431 2.75 36.53 10.03
N LYS A 432 3.82 36.06 10.68
CA LYS A 432 4.41 34.74 10.41
C LYS A 432 3.41 33.61 10.67
N ASN A 433 2.66 33.67 11.77
CA ASN A 433 1.64 32.66 12.08
C ASN A 433 0.46 32.71 11.10
N ARG A 434 0.05 33.91 10.67
CA ARG A 434 -0.96 34.11 9.62
C ARG A 434 -0.54 33.47 8.31
N ILE A 435 0.70 33.70 7.87
CA ILE A 435 1.29 33.10 6.67
C ILE A 435 1.30 31.57 6.79
N LEU A 436 1.70 31.00 7.93
CA LEU A 436 1.67 29.55 8.14
C LEU A 436 0.26 28.96 8.04
N ALA A 437 -0.74 29.63 8.61
CA ALA A 437 -2.13 29.17 8.54
C ALA A 437 -2.66 29.19 7.09
N LEU A 438 -2.41 30.26 6.34
CA LEU A 438 -2.78 30.36 4.93
C LEU A 438 -2.00 29.37 4.05
N TYR A 439 -0.71 29.16 4.32
CA TYR A 439 0.07 28.16 3.61
C TYR A 439 -0.51 26.75 3.81
N SER A 440 -0.95 26.43 5.03
CA SER A 440 -1.66 25.17 5.31
C SER A 440 -2.99 25.07 4.57
N LYS A 441 -3.74 26.18 4.43
CA LYS A 441 -4.96 26.27 3.60
C LYS A 441 -4.66 26.00 2.12
N MET A 442 -3.60 26.61 1.58
CA MET A 442 -3.14 26.40 0.21
C MET A 442 -2.73 24.95 -0.04
N HIS A 443 -1.92 24.37 0.84
CA HIS A 443 -1.49 22.98 0.74
C HIS A 443 -2.70 22.02 0.77
N LEU A 444 -3.69 22.26 1.63
CA LEU A 444 -4.92 21.47 1.61
C LEU A 444 -5.65 21.60 0.28
N ALA A 445 -5.85 22.83 -0.22
CA ALA A 445 -6.53 23.10 -1.48
C ALA A 445 -5.84 22.37 -2.65
N ASP A 446 -4.52 22.46 -2.75
CA ASP A 446 -3.71 21.74 -3.74
C ASP A 446 -3.86 20.22 -3.59
N THR A 447 -3.72 19.71 -2.35
CA THR A 447 -3.86 18.28 -2.05
C THR A 447 -5.19 17.75 -2.58
N ILE A 448 -6.29 18.48 -2.43
CA ILE A 448 -7.62 18.04 -2.86
C ILE A 448 -8.02 18.47 -4.29
N GLY A 449 -7.13 19.12 -5.04
CA GLY A 449 -7.37 19.54 -6.43
C GLY A 449 -8.22 20.80 -6.60
N GLN A 450 -8.31 21.64 -5.56
CA GLN A 450 -8.98 22.95 -5.60
C GLN A 450 -7.97 24.04 -6.02
N TYR A 451 -7.47 23.95 -7.25
CA TYR A 451 -6.38 24.79 -7.74
C TYR A 451 -6.71 26.29 -7.77
N ASP A 452 -7.97 26.66 -8.05
CA ASP A 452 -8.39 28.07 -8.02
C ASP A 452 -8.28 28.65 -6.61
N LEU A 453 -8.67 27.88 -5.59
CA LEU A 453 -8.52 28.29 -4.19
C LEU A 453 -7.03 28.35 -3.80
N ALA A 454 -6.21 27.39 -4.24
CA ALA A 454 -4.78 27.43 -3.99
C ALA A 454 -4.13 28.69 -4.59
N ALA A 455 -4.50 29.07 -5.82
CA ALA A 455 -4.03 30.30 -6.47
C ALA A 455 -4.47 31.57 -5.73
N GLN A 456 -5.73 31.64 -5.29
CA GLN A 456 -6.23 32.77 -4.48
C GLN A 456 -5.47 32.91 -3.15
N VAL A 457 -5.17 31.79 -2.50
CA VAL A 457 -4.41 31.80 -1.25
C VAL A 457 -2.94 32.16 -1.49
N GLN A 458 -2.34 31.71 -2.61
CA GLN A 458 -0.99 32.12 -3.01
C GLN A 458 -0.90 33.64 -3.21
N GLU A 459 -1.84 34.24 -3.94
CA GLU A 459 -1.88 35.70 -4.11
C GLU A 459 -1.96 36.42 -2.74
N ARG A 460 -2.75 35.87 -1.81
CA ARG A 460 -2.83 36.42 -0.45
C ARG A 460 -1.52 36.26 0.32
N LEU A 461 -0.82 35.14 0.16
CA LEU A 461 0.50 34.92 0.77
C LEU A 461 1.53 35.92 0.25
N ASP A 462 1.53 36.21 -1.05
CA ASP A 462 2.42 37.18 -1.67
C ASP A 462 2.16 38.60 -1.14
N GLN A 463 0.89 39.00 -0.98
CA GLN A 463 0.52 40.26 -0.34
C GLN A 463 1.03 40.34 1.12
N LEU A 464 0.90 39.26 1.89
CA LEU A 464 1.39 39.22 3.27
C LEU A 464 2.92 39.24 3.35
N LYS A 465 3.61 38.67 2.35
CA LYS A 465 5.06 38.73 2.23
C LYS A 465 5.54 40.15 1.93
N GLU A 466 4.88 40.85 1.01
CA GLU A 466 5.13 42.28 0.75
C GLU A 466 4.93 43.12 2.02
N GLN A 467 3.81 42.89 2.72
CA GLN A 467 3.57 43.52 4.03
C GLN A 467 4.69 43.19 5.03
N GLY A 468 5.22 41.96 4.99
CA GLY A 468 6.33 41.52 5.85
C GLY A 468 7.63 42.27 5.65
N GLN A 469 7.86 42.87 4.49
CA GLN A 469 9.06 43.67 4.22
C GLN A 469 9.17 44.88 5.16
N GLU A 470 8.04 45.40 5.68
CA GLU A 470 8.02 46.49 6.66
C GLU A 470 8.82 46.16 7.94
N PHE A 471 8.96 44.86 8.26
CA PHE A 471 9.65 44.41 9.47
C PHE A 471 11.16 44.27 9.27
N GLY A 472 11.68 44.35 8.04
CA GLY A 472 13.11 44.17 7.73
C GLY A 472 13.59 42.75 8.02
N SER A 473 14.82 42.62 8.56
CA SER A 473 15.48 41.32 8.79
C SER A 473 14.64 40.34 9.64
N LEU A 474 13.84 40.88 10.57
CA LEU A 474 12.93 40.10 11.43
C LEU A 474 12.00 39.20 10.61
N PHE A 475 11.61 39.61 9.41
CA PHE A 475 10.80 38.81 8.51
C PHE A 475 11.62 38.24 7.35
N THR A 476 12.41 39.07 6.65
CA THR A 476 13.06 38.68 5.38
C THR A 476 14.04 37.52 5.52
N HIS A 477 14.67 37.35 6.68
CA HIS A 477 15.59 36.23 6.93
C HIS A 477 14.92 35.04 7.65
N SER A 478 13.61 35.08 7.84
CA SER A 478 12.90 34.00 8.53
C SER A 478 12.60 32.83 7.59
N GLU A 479 12.55 31.62 8.15
CA GLU A 479 12.12 30.40 7.43
C GLU A 479 10.73 30.55 6.82
N ILE A 480 9.88 31.42 7.39
CA ILE A 480 8.54 31.68 6.87
C ILE A 480 8.57 32.52 5.59
N ALA A 481 9.47 33.48 5.49
CA ALA A 481 9.67 34.20 4.23
C ALA A 481 10.20 33.26 3.14
N ARG A 482 11.16 32.39 3.49
CA ARG A 482 11.69 31.37 2.57
C ARG A 482 10.63 30.35 2.13
N LEU A 483 9.73 29.96 3.03
CA LEU A 483 8.61 29.07 2.71
C LEU A 483 7.72 29.66 1.62
N VAL A 484 7.44 30.97 1.67
CA VAL A 484 6.64 31.65 0.63
C VAL A 484 7.45 31.79 -0.67
N ASP A 485 8.76 32.03 -0.60
CA ASP A 485 9.63 32.17 -1.78
C ASP A 485 9.82 30.86 -2.56
N GLN A 486 10.01 29.76 -1.83
CA GLN A 486 10.38 28.46 -2.41
C GLN A 486 9.15 27.55 -2.58
N GLY A 487 8.00 27.92 -2.00
CA GLY A 487 6.72 27.23 -2.20
C GLY A 487 6.66 25.85 -1.55
N LEU A 488 5.77 25.01 -2.10
CA LEU A 488 5.40 23.70 -1.55
C LEU A 488 6.56 22.70 -1.40
N ASP A 489 7.61 22.85 -2.19
CA ASP A 489 8.78 21.97 -2.18
C ASP A 489 9.83 22.34 -1.12
N TYR A 490 9.62 23.44 -0.40
CA TYR A 490 10.57 23.89 0.60
C TYR A 490 10.61 22.96 1.82
N VAL A 491 11.81 22.44 2.12
CA VAL A 491 12.09 21.70 3.35
C VAL A 491 12.92 22.59 4.27
N PRO A 492 12.39 22.99 5.44
CA PRO A 492 13.14 23.78 6.42
C PRO A 492 14.41 23.05 6.86
N ALA A 493 15.51 23.79 7.00
CA ALA A 493 16.74 23.21 7.51
C ALA A 493 16.55 22.79 8.98
N LEU A 494 17.12 21.64 9.36
CA LEU A 494 17.16 21.23 10.77
C LEU A 494 17.82 22.34 11.60
N PRO A 495 17.34 22.63 12.82
CA PRO A 495 17.90 23.70 13.65
C PRO A 495 19.36 23.38 13.98
N VAL A 496 20.28 24.08 13.33
CA VAL A 496 21.72 24.03 13.62
C VAL A 496 21.98 24.87 14.87
N ASN A 497 22.87 24.41 15.75
CA ASN A 497 23.37 25.26 16.83
C ASN A 497 24.25 26.37 16.23
N VAL A 498 23.64 27.54 16.05
CA VAL A 498 24.25 28.70 15.37
C VAL A 498 25.50 29.18 16.12
N GLU A 499 25.52 29.14 17.45
CA GLU A 499 26.69 29.48 18.26
C GLU A 499 27.86 28.52 17.99
N LEU A 500 27.61 27.21 17.98
CA LEU A 500 28.65 26.20 17.73
C LEU A 500 29.19 26.31 16.30
N TYR A 501 28.31 26.57 15.33
CA TYR A 501 28.69 26.75 13.95
C TYR A 501 29.47 28.07 13.75
N PHE A 502 29.06 29.16 14.40
CA PHE A 502 29.82 30.40 14.40
C PHE A 502 31.24 30.21 14.94
N GLU A 503 31.40 29.53 16.08
CA GLU A 503 32.74 29.25 16.64
C GLU A 503 33.63 28.43 15.68
N SER A 504 33.04 27.53 14.87
CA SER A 504 33.81 26.75 13.90
C SER A 504 34.28 27.57 12.68
N ILE A 505 33.53 28.60 12.28
CA ILE A 505 33.88 29.47 11.14
C ILE A 505 34.61 30.75 11.56
N ARG A 506 34.54 31.14 12.84
CA ARG A 506 35.11 32.37 13.38
C ARG A 506 36.61 32.49 13.11
N GLN A 507 37.35 31.39 13.29
CA GLN A 507 38.78 31.39 13.06
C GLN A 507 39.09 31.73 11.59
N ARG A 508 38.42 31.07 10.65
CA ARG A 508 38.54 31.31 9.21
C ARG A 508 38.21 32.76 8.83
N LEU A 509 37.11 33.29 9.36
CA LEU A 509 36.71 34.69 9.14
C LEU A 509 37.71 35.72 9.73
N THR A 510 38.66 35.32 10.57
CA THR A 510 39.73 36.19 11.09
C THR A 510 41.10 35.98 10.43
N GLU A 511 41.22 35.05 9.48
CA GLU A 511 42.50 34.71 8.83
C GLU A 511 43.08 35.87 8.02
N TRP A 512 42.24 36.78 7.53
CA TRP A 512 42.69 37.99 6.82
C TRP A 512 43.69 38.82 7.64
N LYS A 513 43.58 38.82 8.98
CA LYS A 513 44.52 39.53 9.86
C LYS A 513 45.95 39.00 9.82
N ARG A 514 46.13 37.77 9.32
CA ARG A 514 47.44 37.10 9.21
C ARG A 514 48.10 37.30 7.85
N LEU A 515 47.38 37.86 6.88
CA LEU A 515 47.93 38.17 5.56
C LEU A 515 48.87 39.37 5.68
N SER A 516 49.97 39.35 4.94
CA SER A 516 51.02 40.37 5.06
C SER A 516 50.84 41.55 4.11
N GLU A 517 50.13 41.34 2.99
CA GLU A 517 49.94 42.33 1.95
C GLU A 517 48.54 42.99 2.06
N PRO A 518 48.44 44.33 2.07
CA PRO A 518 47.15 45.05 2.16
C PRO A 518 46.16 44.69 1.05
N GLU A 519 46.63 44.43 -0.17
CA GLU A 519 45.78 44.01 -1.29
C GLU A 519 45.13 42.63 -1.04
N GLN A 520 45.86 41.70 -0.40
CA GLN A 520 45.34 40.39 -0.03
C GLN A 520 44.36 40.48 1.13
N GLN A 521 44.63 41.38 2.10
CA GLN A 521 43.71 41.67 3.20
C GLN A 521 42.40 42.27 2.68
N ALA A 522 42.47 43.21 1.72
CA ALA A 522 41.30 43.80 1.08
C ALA A 522 40.43 42.76 0.39
N ALA A 523 41.02 41.91 -0.46
CA ALA A 523 40.30 40.86 -1.16
C ALA A 523 39.66 39.83 -0.20
N ALA A 524 40.39 39.41 0.84
CA ALA A 524 39.89 38.47 1.83
C ALA A 524 38.76 39.09 2.68
N VAL A 525 38.84 40.37 3.03
CA VAL A 525 37.77 41.07 3.76
C VAL A 525 36.52 41.23 2.90
N GLU A 526 36.65 41.57 1.61
CA GLU A 526 35.48 41.64 0.73
C GLU A 526 34.80 40.28 0.56
N GLN A 527 35.59 39.21 0.39
CA GLN A 527 35.06 37.86 0.34
C GLN A 527 34.38 37.45 1.65
N ASN A 528 34.99 37.76 2.80
CA ASN A 528 34.42 37.45 4.10
C ASN A 528 33.14 38.25 4.37
N LEU A 529 33.05 39.52 3.97
CA LEU A 529 31.84 40.32 4.12
C LEU A 529 30.69 39.77 3.26
N ALA A 530 30.97 39.35 2.03
CA ALA A 530 29.98 38.69 1.18
C ALA A 530 29.56 37.32 1.75
N GLU A 531 30.49 36.53 2.28
CA GLU A 531 30.19 35.27 2.95
C GLU A 531 29.37 35.49 4.23
N MET A 532 29.66 36.53 5.01
CA MET A 532 28.88 36.91 6.19
C MET A 532 27.43 37.26 5.81
N GLU A 533 27.20 37.99 4.72
CA GLU A 533 25.85 38.27 4.23
C GLU A 533 25.10 36.98 3.85
N GLU A 534 25.77 36.04 3.20
CA GLU A 534 25.20 34.73 2.85
C GLU A 534 24.90 33.88 4.09
N LEU A 535 25.76 33.93 5.10
CA LEU A 535 25.58 33.25 6.38
C LEU A 535 24.41 33.84 7.16
N VAL A 536 24.26 35.17 7.19
CA VAL A 536 23.09 35.83 7.77
C VAL A 536 21.83 35.47 6.99
N ARG A 537 21.90 35.46 5.66
CA ARG A 537 20.79 35.05 4.79
C ARG A 537 20.37 33.62 5.06
N THR A 538 21.28 32.72 5.44
CA THR A 538 21.06 31.29 5.66
C THR A 538 20.65 30.95 7.11
N TYR A 539 21.22 31.61 8.11
CA TYR A 539 21.04 31.27 9.53
C TYR A 539 20.28 32.34 10.35
N GLY A 540 19.93 33.48 9.75
CA GLY A 540 19.04 34.49 10.32
C GLY A 540 19.68 35.39 11.39
N ASP A 541 18.82 36.01 12.20
CA ASP A 541 19.20 37.11 13.13
C ASP A 541 20.20 36.69 14.22
N GLU A 542 20.20 35.42 14.65
CA GLU A 542 21.16 34.92 15.65
C GLU A 542 22.59 34.94 15.09
N MET A 543 22.75 34.52 13.83
CA MET A 543 24.04 34.60 13.13
C MET A 543 24.43 36.06 12.86
N ALA A 544 23.47 36.92 12.51
CA ALA A 544 23.72 38.36 12.32
C ALA A 544 24.31 39.00 13.59
N ARG A 545 23.75 38.70 14.77
CA ARG A 545 24.27 39.22 16.04
C ARG A 545 25.67 38.73 16.37
N LEU A 546 25.99 37.48 16.04
CA LEU A 546 27.32 36.90 16.29
C LEU A 546 28.38 37.44 15.31
N LEU A 547 28.00 37.73 14.07
CA LEU A 547 28.88 38.26 13.03
C LEU A 547 29.09 39.78 13.12
N GLU A 548 28.15 40.53 13.70
CA GLU A 548 28.18 42.00 13.77
C GLU A 548 29.52 42.57 14.30
N PRO A 549 30.13 42.06 15.39
CA PRO A 549 31.41 42.57 15.87
C PRO A 549 32.56 42.37 14.86
N LEU A 550 32.56 41.24 14.14
CA LEU A 550 33.58 40.95 13.12
C LEU A 550 33.37 41.80 11.87
N LYS A 551 32.10 42.03 11.47
CA LYS A 551 31.75 42.91 10.35
C LYS A 551 32.25 44.33 10.61
N GLN A 552 31.97 44.88 11.79
CA GLN A 552 32.43 46.22 12.19
C GLN A 552 33.96 46.31 12.21
N GLU A 553 34.65 45.27 12.67
CA GLU A 553 36.12 45.24 12.67
C GLU A 553 36.71 45.22 11.25
N MET A 554 36.11 44.44 10.34
CA MET A 554 36.49 44.37 8.93
C MET A 554 36.23 45.68 8.18
N GLU A 555 35.07 46.30 8.39
CA GLU A 555 34.72 47.60 7.81
C GLU A 555 35.65 48.71 8.33
N ALA A 556 36.00 48.67 9.63
CA ALA A 556 36.96 49.60 10.22
C ALA A 556 38.39 49.40 9.68
N ALA A 557 38.80 48.17 9.41
CA ALA A 557 40.10 47.86 8.80
C ALA A 557 40.16 48.32 7.33
N LYS A 558 39.09 48.09 6.57
CA LYS A 558 38.93 48.59 5.20
C LYS A 558 38.98 50.13 5.14
N ALA A 559 38.34 50.81 6.10
CA ALA A 559 38.36 52.27 6.19
C ALA A 559 39.74 52.87 6.55
N ARG A 560 40.69 52.04 7.01
CA ARG A 560 42.05 52.45 7.40
C ARG A 560 43.12 51.95 6.41
N ASP A 561 42.71 51.48 5.23
CA ASP A 561 43.59 50.85 4.23
C ASP A 561 44.47 49.74 4.83
N PHE A 562 43.93 49.04 5.83
CA PHE A 562 44.63 47.99 6.58
C PHE A 562 45.97 48.40 7.21
N ALA A 563 46.18 49.70 7.45
CA ALA A 563 47.34 50.19 8.17
C ALA A 563 47.37 49.62 9.60
N ALA A 564 48.54 49.17 10.03
CA ALA A 564 48.75 48.71 11.41
C ALA A 564 48.30 49.80 12.39
N PRO A 565 47.62 49.45 13.50
CA PRO A 565 47.21 50.45 14.48
C PRO A 565 48.46 51.18 14.97
N ALA A 566 48.46 52.51 14.87
CA ALA A 566 49.50 53.32 15.48
C ALA A 566 49.59 52.93 16.97
N PRO A 567 50.78 52.59 17.50
CA PRO A 567 50.90 52.26 18.90
C PRO A 567 50.39 53.45 19.71
N ALA A 568 49.50 53.18 20.66
CA ALA A 568 49.06 54.19 21.62
C ALA A 568 50.32 54.81 22.26
N PRO A 569 50.44 56.15 22.30
CA PRO A 569 51.61 56.78 22.88
C PRO A 569 51.63 56.49 24.39
N GLY A 570 52.44 55.52 24.82
CA GLY A 570 52.65 55.28 26.26
C GLY A 570 52.89 53.86 26.77
N MET A 571 53.41 52.90 26.00
CA MET A 571 53.96 51.67 26.61
C MET A 571 55.42 51.47 26.23
N ALA A 572 56.28 51.72 27.22
CA ALA A 572 57.69 51.40 27.22
C ALA A 572 57.89 49.89 27.06
N ALA A 573 58.99 49.53 26.39
CA ALA A 573 59.46 48.18 26.21
C ALA A 573 59.63 47.46 27.56
N ASP A 574 59.02 46.28 27.67
CA ASP A 574 59.28 45.34 28.75
C ASP A 574 60.51 44.51 28.35
N PRO A 575 61.66 44.63 29.05
CA PRO A 575 62.87 43.90 28.71
C PRO A 575 62.84 42.55 29.43
N ASN A 576 62.02 41.62 28.94
CA ASN A 576 62.16 40.19 29.24
C ASN A 576 61.32 39.36 28.25
N SER A 577 61.90 39.10 27.09
CA SER A 577 61.51 37.98 26.24
C SER A 577 62.77 37.28 25.72
N LEU A 578 63.09 36.15 26.35
CA LEU A 578 63.73 35.02 25.69
C LEU A 578 62.66 33.96 25.47
#